data_AF-A0AAV0DZI3-F1
#
_entry.id   AF-A0AAV0DZI3-F1
#
_cell.length_a   1.000
_cell.length_b   1.000
_cell.length_c   1.000
_cell.angle_alpha   90.00
_cell.angle_beta   90.00
_cell.angle_gamma   90.00
#
_symmetry.space_group_name_H-M   'P 1'
#
loop_
_entity.id
_entity.type
_entity.pdbx_description
1 polymer ?
#
loop_
_entity_poly.entity_id
_entity_poly.type
_entity_poly.pdbx_seq_one_letter_code
_entity_poly.pdbx_strand_id
1 'polypeptide(L)'
;MVSGIPQEHLRRRVVIFSPARTATQQGSGKVGRWKINFLSTQKWENPLMGWTSTGDPYANVGDAALNFDSEEAAKAFAARHGWDYTVKKRHTPLLKVKSYADNFKWKGPPKTEG
;
A
#
# COMPACT_ATOMS: atom_id res chain seq x y z
N MET A 1 12.78 14.20 22.46
CA MET A 1 11.30 14.32 22.31
C MET A 1 10.98 15.75 21.88
N VAL A 2 10.84 16.01 20.58
CA VAL A 2 10.65 17.38 20.03
C VAL A 2 9.38 17.49 19.16
N SER A 3 8.70 16.38 18.85
CA SER A 3 7.59 16.33 17.88
C SER A 3 6.21 16.68 18.45
N GLY A 4 6.05 16.81 19.78
CA GLY A 4 4.75 17.14 20.40
C GLY A 4 3.66 16.07 20.28
N ILE A 5 3.98 14.87 19.79
CA ILE A 5 3.03 13.77 19.63
C ILE A 5 2.68 13.18 21.01
N PRO A 6 1.38 13.01 21.35
CA PRO A 6 0.97 12.35 22.59
C PRO A 6 1.58 10.94 22.73
N GLN A 7 1.99 10.59 23.95
CA GLN A 7 2.70 9.33 24.25
C GLN A 7 1.90 8.08 23.82
N GLU A 8 0.57 8.15 23.92
CA GLU A 8 -0.35 7.09 23.50
C GLU A 8 -0.23 6.72 22.02
N HIS A 9 0.10 7.70 21.17
CA HIS A 9 0.23 7.50 19.73
C HIS A 9 1.66 7.09 19.31
N LEU A 10 2.65 7.23 20.19
CA LEU A 10 4.03 6.81 19.93
C LEU A 10 4.19 5.28 19.97
N ARG A 11 3.36 4.56 20.73
CA ARG A 11 3.42 3.09 20.82
C ARG A 11 2.65 2.38 19.72
N ARG A 12 2.29 3.09 18.66
CA ARG A 12 1.42 2.55 17.63
C ARG A 12 2.20 1.66 16.66
N ARG A 13 1.58 0.53 16.30
CA ARG A 13 2.10 -0.33 15.23
C ARG A 13 1.72 0.24 13.87
N VAL A 14 2.71 0.41 13.01
CA VAL A 14 2.55 0.90 11.64
C VAL A 14 2.98 -0.15 10.62
N VAL A 15 2.40 -0.09 9.44
CA VAL A 15 2.79 -0.96 8.31
C VAL A 15 3.39 -0.11 7.22
N ILE A 16 4.66 -0.36 6.91
CA ILE A 16 5.37 0.25 5.79
C ILE A 16 5.09 -0.59 4.55
N PHE A 17 4.56 0.02 3.49
CA PHE A 17 4.21 -0.71 2.26
C PHE A 17 4.32 0.19 1.02
N SER A 18 4.55 -0.43 -0.14
CA SER A 18 4.33 0.22 -1.43
C SER A 18 2.94 -0.15 -1.94
N PRO A 19 2.04 0.81 -2.21
CA PRO A 19 0.75 0.52 -2.80
C PRO A 19 0.89 -0.27 -4.11
N ALA A 20 0.05 -1.28 -4.27
CA ALA A 20 -0.06 -2.01 -5.54
C ALA A 20 -0.70 -1.11 -6.60
N ARG A 21 -0.51 -1.48 -7.87
CA ARG A 21 -1.23 -0.84 -8.97
C ARG A 21 -2.73 -1.06 -8.79
N THR A 22 -3.53 0.00 -8.91
CA THR A 22 -4.99 -0.12 -8.92
C THR A 22 -5.43 -1.02 -10.07
N ALA A 23 -6.10 -2.13 -9.78
CA ALA A 23 -6.41 -3.16 -10.78
C ALA A 23 -7.27 -2.65 -11.95
N THR A 24 -8.14 -1.67 -11.70
CA THR A 24 -8.99 -1.03 -12.71
C THR A 24 -8.24 -0.11 -13.66
N GLN A 25 -6.98 0.24 -13.37
CA GLN A 25 -6.16 1.14 -14.17
C GLN A 25 -4.85 0.47 -14.60
N GLN A 26 -4.38 0.76 -15.82
CA GLN A 26 -3.12 0.20 -16.32
C GLN A 26 -1.89 1.06 -15.98
N GLY A 27 -2.10 2.33 -15.58
CA GLY A 27 -1.02 3.27 -15.28
C GLY A 27 -0.15 2.87 -14.09
N SER A 28 1.16 3.07 -14.21
CA SER A 28 2.16 2.72 -13.20
C SER A 28 2.66 3.92 -12.37
N GLY A 29 2.21 5.15 -12.66
CA GLY A 29 2.77 6.38 -12.08
C GLY A 29 2.62 6.52 -10.55
N LYS A 30 1.67 5.81 -9.93
CA LYS A 30 1.48 5.80 -8.47
C LYS A 30 2.22 4.64 -7.77
N VAL A 31 2.83 3.74 -8.53
CA VAL A 31 3.52 2.56 -8.00
C VAL A 31 4.96 2.91 -7.66
N GLY A 32 5.48 2.37 -6.55
CA GLY A 32 6.88 2.53 -6.15
C GLY A 32 7.12 3.64 -5.14
N ARG A 33 6.10 4.42 -4.80
CA ARG A 33 6.12 5.24 -3.59
C ARG A 33 5.87 4.36 -2.37
N TRP A 34 6.58 4.65 -1.30
CA TRP A 34 6.42 3.99 -0.01
C TRP A 34 5.51 4.81 0.89
N LYS A 35 4.65 4.14 1.64
CA LYS A 35 3.71 4.75 2.58
C LYS A 35 3.78 4.06 3.93
N ILE A 36 3.40 4.82 4.96
CA ILE A 36 3.20 4.32 6.31
C ILE A 36 1.71 4.26 6.59
N ASN A 37 1.17 3.06 6.76
CA ASN A 37 -0.21 2.88 7.18
C ASN A 37 -0.29 2.81 8.70
N PHE A 38 -1.07 3.71 9.29
CA PHE A 38 -1.48 3.61 10.69
C PHE A 38 -2.75 2.77 10.73
N LEU A 39 -2.70 1.63 11.43
CA LEU A 39 -3.88 0.80 11.61
C LEU A 39 -4.92 1.56 12.47
N SER A 40 -5.83 2.26 11.80
CA SER A 40 -6.96 2.96 12.43
C SER A 40 -8.09 1.98 12.68
N THR A 41 -8.39 1.70 13.94
CA THR A 41 -9.30 0.61 14.32
C THR A 41 -10.74 1.06 14.53
N GLN A 42 -10.99 2.32 14.89
CA GLN A 42 -12.32 2.77 15.27
C GLN A 42 -12.87 3.84 14.32
N LYS A 43 -13.86 3.43 13.53
CA LYS A 43 -14.75 4.30 12.77
C LYS A 43 -16.18 3.94 13.15
N TRP A 44 -17.03 4.94 13.33
CA TRP A 44 -18.43 4.73 13.70
C TRP A 44 -19.34 5.64 12.88
N GLU A 45 -20.62 5.30 12.83
CA GLU A 45 -21.64 6.12 12.20
C GLU A 45 -22.10 7.23 13.15
N ASN A 46 -22.13 8.47 12.66
CA ASN A 46 -22.66 9.60 13.41
C ASN A 46 -24.18 9.47 13.54
N PRO A 47 -24.77 9.43 14.75
CA PRO A 47 -26.19 9.20 14.95
C PRO A 47 -27.10 10.29 14.36
N LEU A 48 -26.58 11.49 14.06
CA LEU A 48 -27.37 12.57 13.49
C LEU A 48 -27.48 12.49 11.96
N MET A 49 -26.35 12.35 11.27
CA MET A 49 -26.26 12.47 9.80
C MET A 49 -25.90 11.15 9.08
N GLY A 50 -25.51 10.11 9.81
CA GLY A 50 -25.04 8.84 9.23
C GLY A 50 -23.62 8.88 8.64
N TRP A 51 -22.86 9.96 8.86
CA TRP A 51 -21.49 10.07 8.33
C TRP A 51 -20.50 9.22 9.11
N THR A 52 -19.43 8.77 8.45
CA THR A 52 -18.34 8.05 9.11
C THR A 52 -17.50 9.01 9.95
N SER A 53 -17.61 8.89 11.26
CA SER A 53 -16.79 9.60 12.26
C SER A 53 -15.63 8.74 12.73
N THR A 54 -14.55 9.39 13.16
CA THR A 54 -13.39 8.74 13.80
C THR A 54 -12.79 9.67 14.86
N GLY A 55 -12.28 9.08 15.93
CA GLY A 55 -11.53 9.79 16.98
C GLY A 55 -10.01 9.69 16.79
N ASP A 56 -9.55 9.01 15.74
CA ASP A 56 -8.15 8.78 15.50
C ASP A 56 -7.52 9.92 14.67
N PRO A 57 -6.57 10.70 15.21
CA PRO A 57 -5.93 11.79 14.48
C PRO A 57 -5.09 11.31 13.30
N TYR A 58 -4.63 10.06 13.29
CA TYR A 58 -3.81 9.51 12.22
C TYR A 58 -4.61 8.83 11.10
N ALA A 59 -5.95 8.79 11.22
CA ALA A 59 -6.82 8.08 10.27
C ALA A 59 -6.63 8.51 8.81
N ASN A 60 -6.24 9.76 8.56
CA ASN A 60 -6.03 10.31 7.21
C ASN A 60 -4.55 10.60 6.89
N VAL A 61 -3.68 10.69 7.89
CA VAL A 61 -2.29 11.17 7.74
C VAL A 61 -1.44 10.17 6.94
N GLY A 62 -1.61 8.88 7.19
CA GLY A 62 -0.86 7.82 6.50
C GLY A 62 -1.17 7.71 5.00
N ASP A 63 -2.43 7.92 4.62
CA ASP A 63 -2.86 7.78 3.23
C ASP A 63 -2.62 9.04 2.40
N ALA A 64 -2.82 10.22 3.00
CA ALA A 64 -2.80 11.51 2.29
C ALA A 64 -1.44 12.21 2.29
N ALA A 65 -0.65 12.13 3.37
CA ALA A 65 0.47 13.06 3.58
C ALA A 65 1.86 12.41 3.63
N LEU A 66 1.98 11.13 4.00
CA LEU A 66 3.29 10.48 4.19
C LEU A 66 3.66 9.57 3.01
N ASN A 67 4.31 10.17 2.01
CA ASN A 67 4.91 9.45 0.89
C ASN A 67 6.43 9.54 0.97
N PHE A 68 7.08 8.40 0.82
CA PHE A 68 8.53 8.26 0.80
C PHE A 68 8.98 7.67 -0.53
N ASP A 69 10.20 7.99 -0.94
CA ASP A 69 10.77 7.49 -2.19
C ASP A 69 11.47 6.12 -2.01
N SER A 70 11.84 5.77 -0.78
CA SER A 70 12.48 4.49 -0.44
C SER A 70 11.91 3.83 0.81
N GLU A 71 12.11 2.52 0.92
CA GLU A 71 11.73 1.73 2.10
C GLU A 71 12.53 2.18 3.33
N GLU A 72 13.82 2.48 3.13
CA GLU A 72 14.76 2.91 4.14
C GLU A 72 14.37 4.26 4.74
N ALA A 73 13.94 5.21 3.89
CA ALA A 73 13.47 6.51 4.35
C ALA A 73 12.22 6.37 5.24
N ALA A 74 11.28 5.50 4.86
CA ALA A 74 10.10 5.21 5.65
C ALA A 74 10.45 4.53 6.99
N LYS A 75 11.39 3.57 7.00
CA LYS A 75 11.88 2.92 8.23
C LYS A 75 12.58 3.90 9.16
N ALA A 76 13.47 4.74 8.62
CA ALA A 76 14.18 5.76 9.39
C ALA A 76 13.20 6.77 10.00
N PHE A 77 12.16 7.16 9.25
CA PHE A 77 11.11 8.04 9.77
C PHE A 77 10.35 7.37 10.93
N ALA A 78 9.89 6.12 10.75
CA ALA A 78 9.19 5.39 11.81
C ALA A 78 10.06 5.21 13.07
N ALA A 79 11.34 4.88 12.90
CA ALA A 79 12.29 4.73 14.00
C ALA A 79 12.56 6.05 14.75
N ARG A 80 12.68 7.19 14.04
CA ARG A 80 12.85 8.51 14.65
C ARG A 80 11.66 8.93 15.50
N HIS A 81 10.47 8.50 15.12
CA HIS A 81 9.24 8.75 15.86
C HIS A 81 8.92 7.67 16.91
N GLY A 82 9.75 6.61 17.01
CA GLY A 82 9.59 5.56 18.00
C GLY A 82 8.41 4.60 17.73
N TRP A 83 7.95 4.52 16.48
CA TRP A 83 6.85 3.64 16.10
C TRP A 83 7.34 2.22 15.80
N ASP A 84 6.58 1.23 16.29
CA ASP A 84 6.80 -0.17 15.92
C ASP A 84 6.34 -0.40 14.48
N TYR A 85 7.23 -0.81 13.59
CA TYR A 85 6.89 -0.97 12.17
C TYR A 85 6.99 -2.41 11.68
N THR A 86 6.15 -2.76 10.72
CA THR A 86 6.25 -4.00 9.94
C THR A 86 6.31 -3.65 8.45
N VAL A 87 7.21 -4.27 7.70
CA VAL A 87 7.39 -3.98 6.27
C VAL A 87 6.69 -5.03 5.43
N LYS A 88 5.83 -4.58 4.51
CA LYS A 88 5.29 -5.39 3.42
C LYS A 88 6.09 -5.14 2.15
N LYS A 89 6.80 -6.17 1.68
CA LYS A 89 7.60 -6.10 0.45
C LYS A 89 6.72 -5.75 -0.74
N ARG A 90 7.26 -4.93 -1.65
CA ARG A 90 6.61 -4.57 -2.91
C ARG A 90 6.51 -5.80 -3.81
N HIS A 91 5.30 -6.11 -4.27
CA HIS A 91 5.09 -7.10 -5.32
C HIS A 91 5.17 -6.43 -6.69
N THR A 92 6.20 -6.77 -7.46
CA THR A 92 6.41 -6.25 -8.82
C THR A 92 6.00 -7.33 -9.82
N PRO A 93 5.17 -7.01 -10.83
CA PRO A 93 4.82 -7.99 -11.85
C PRO A 93 6.06 -8.38 -12.66
N LEU A 94 6.20 -9.68 -12.95
CA LEU A 94 7.25 -10.17 -13.83
C LEU A 94 6.94 -9.75 -15.27
N LEU A 95 7.92 -9.13 -15.93
CA LEU A 95 7.82 -8.81 -17.35
C LEU A 95 7.98 -10.09 -18.17
N LYS A 96 6.87 -10.58 -18.72
CA LYS A 96 6.88 -11.74 -19.62
C LYS A 96 7.20 -11.29 -21.03
N VAL A 97 8.11 -11.99 -21.70
CA VAL A 97 8.33 -11.84 -23.14
C VAL A 97 7.02 -12.22 -23.85
N LYS A 98 6.53 -11.34 -24.72
CA LYS A 98 5.34 -11.56 -25.52
C LYS A 98 5.67 -11.17 -26.95
N SER A 99 5.52 -12.11 -27.89
CA SER A 99 5.63 -11.82 -29.32
C SER A 99 4.26 -11.90 -29.96
N TYR A 100 3.92 -10.94 -30.82
CA TYR A 100 2.68 -11.00 -31.59
C TYR A 100 2.64 -12.23 -32.51
N ALA A 101 3.80 -12.71 -32.97
CA ALA A 101 3.91 -13.92 -33.77
C ALA A 101 3.45 -15.19 -33.03
N ASP A 102 3.49 -15.19 -31.69
CA ASP A 102 3.01 -16.31 -30.88
C ASP A 102 1.52 -16.58 -31.10
N ASN A 103 0.74 -15.57 -31.51
CA ASN A 103 -0.68 -15.70 -31.80
C ASN A 103 -0.95 -16.61 -33.02
N PHE A 104 -0.01 -16.72 -33.97
CA PHE A 104 -0.16 -17.45 -35.22
C PHE A 104 0.74 -18.69 -35.33
N LYS A 105 1.36 -19.11 -34.22
CA LYS A 105 2.19 -20.33 -34.21
C LYS A 105 1.34 -21.55 -34.57
N TRP A 106 1.88 -22.37 -35.46
CA TRP A 106 1.29 -23.67 -35.82
C TRP A 106 1.12 -24.52 -34.56
N LYS A 107 -0.12 -24.97 -34.28
CA LYS A 107 -0.47 -25.71 -33.06
C LYS A 107 -0.41 -27.24 -33.21
N GLY A 108 0.10 -27.72 -34.35
CA GLY A 108 0.06 -29.14 -34.71
C GLY A 108 -1.29 -29.57 -35.28
N PRO A 109 -1.37 -30.82 -35.80
CA PRO A 109 -2.62 -31.39 -36.25
C PRO A 109 -3.62 -31.54 -35.08
N PRO A 110 -4.94 -31.52 -35.36
CA PRO A 110 -5.96 -31.72 -34.33
C PRO A 110 -5.75 -33.07 -33.63
N LYS A 111 -5.87 -33.09 -32.30
CA LYS A 111 -5.80 -34.35 -31.55
C LYS A 111 -7.04 -35.16 -31.89
N THR A 112 -6.86 -36.32 -32.51
CA THR A 112 -7.90 -37.34 -32.63
C THR A 112 -8.17 -37.88 -31.22
N GLU A 113 -9.29 -37.46 -30.64
CA GLU A 113 -9.87 -38.13 -29.47
C GLU A 113 -10.32 -39.53 -29.93
N GLY A 114 -9.82 -40.56 -29.27
CA GLY A 114 -10.21 -41.96 -29.48
C GLY A 114 -11.11 -42.45 -28.36
#